data_AF-A0A2E1RP02-F1
#
_entry.id   AF-A0A2E1RP02-F1
#
_cell.length_a   1.000
_cell.length_b   1.000
_cell.length_c   1.000
_cell.angle_alpha   90.00
_cell.angle_beta   90.00
_cell.angle_gamma   90.00
#
_symmetry.space_group_name_H-M   'P 1'
#
loop_
_entity.id
_entity.type
_entity.pdbx_description
1 polymer ?
#
loop_
_entity_poly.entity_id
_entity_poly.type
_entity_poly.pdbx_seq_one_letter_code
_entity_poly.pdbx_strand_id
1 'polypeptide(L)'
;MDNELNEIEKRLEDIKPSKLERELHLKIDGIFDSPMSEANYERRNKKIIYTIFSQRMAAAAAILIAFIGVFFTFLNDSNKNNLKPTSNNNLIEPNKKVDNRFVPIKTKNTFEGVSREDIFISKDRIPYQPIRYQFSDSFIWKNKSDGSVIEINVPSQRFFYVPIKTD
;
A
#
# COMPACT_ATOMS: atom_id res chain seq x y z
N MET A 1 15.95 -7.18 42.33
CA MET A 1 15.10 -7.22 41.12
C MET A 1 13.65 -7.52 41.48
N ASP A 2 13.37 -8.55 42.29
CA ASP A 2 11.98 -8.92 42.64
C ASP A 2 11.17 -7.84 43.37
N ASN A 3 11.83 -7.02 44.20
CA ASN A 3 11.16 -5.91 44.90
C ASN A 3 10.77 -4.74 43.99
N GLU A 4 11.51 -4.49 42.92
CA GLU A 4 11.19 -3.40 41.98
C GLU A 4 10.01 -3.77 41.08
N LEU A 5 9.92 -5.05 40.67
CA LEU A 5 8.78 -5.58 39.91
C LEU A 5 7.48 -5.50 40.70
N ASN A 6 7.50 -5.91 41.97
CA ASN A 6 6.33 -5.82 42.84
C ASN A 6 5.91 -4.37 43.09
N GLU A 7 6.85 -3.42 43.14
CA GLU A 7 6.53 -2.00 43.30
C GLU A 7 5.89 -1.41 42.02
N ILE A 8 6.35 -1.82 40.85
CA ILE A 8 5.78 -1.41 39.55
C ILE A 8 4.37 -1.97 39.38
N GLU A 9 4.15 -3.24 39.69
CA GLU A 9 2.85 -3.90 39.59
C GLU A 9 1.81 -3.20 40.47
N LYS A 10 2.19 -2.88 41.72
CA LYS A 10 1.33 -2.16 42.65
C LYS A 10 0.97 -0.75 42.18
N ARG A 11 1.91 -0.04 41.55
CA ARG A 11 1.65 1.28 40.94
C ARG A 11 0.74 1.18 39.72
N LEU A 12 0.83 0.11 38.93
CA LEU A 12 -0.02 -0.12 37.76
C LEU A 12 -1.46 -0.45 38.17
N GLU A 13 -1.66 -1.19 39.26
CA GLU A 13 -3.01 -1.46 39.80
C GLU A 13 -3.72 -0.20 40.31
N ASP A 14 -2.98 0.73 40.94
CA ASP A 14 -3.51 2.00 41.41
C ASP A 14 -3.89 2.95 40.26
N ILE A 15 -3.24 2.81 39.09
CA ILE A 15 -3.60 3.53 37.87
C ILE A 15 -4.76 2.80 37.20
N LYS A 16 -5.96 3.00 37.76
CA LYS A 16 -7.21 2.53 37.13
C LYS A 16 -7.26 3.03 35.68
N PRO A 17 -7.44 2.17 34.67
CA PRO A 17 -7.44 2.60 33.28
C PRO A 17 -8.49 3.69 33.09
N SER A 18 -8.11 4.76 32.40
CA SER A 18 -9.03 5.86 32.09
C SER A 18 -10.26 5.25 31.45
N LYS A 19 -11.42 5.40 32.09
CA LYS A 19 -12.69 4.90 31.55
C LYS A 19 -12.84 5.48 30.15
N LEU A 20 -12.97 4.60 29.17
CA LEU A 20 -13.14 5.01 27.77
C LEU A 20 -14.36 5.93 27.69
N GLU A 21 -14.18 7.07 27.03
CA GLU A 21 -15.25 8.05 26.88
C GLU A 21 -16.45 7.40 26.20
N ARG A 22 -17.65 7.63 26.74
CA ARG A 22 -18.87 6.88 26.37
C ARG A 22 -19.18 6.99 24.86
N GLU A 23 -18.86 8.13 24.24
CA GLU A 23 -19.00 8.31 22.79
C GLU A 23 -18.07 7.40 21.99
N LEU A 24 -16.84 7.18 22.46
CA LEU A 24 -15.86 6.33 21.81
C LEU A 24 -16.24 4.85 21.95
N HIS A 25 -16.79 4.47 23.11
CA HIS A 25 -17.37 3.14 23.31
C HIS A 25 -18.54 2.87 22.34
N LEU A 26 -19.49 3.81 22.21
CA LEU A 26 -20.61 3.68 21.27
C LEU A 26 -20.16 3.63 19.81
N LYS A 27 -19.08 4.34 19.45
CA LYS A 27 -18.52 4.33 18.10
C LYS A 27 -17.83 3.01 17.77
N ILE A 28 -17.16 2.41 18.75
CA ILE A 28 -16.55 1.08 18.63
C ILE A 28 -17.64 0.02 18.54
N ASP A 29 -18.63 0.05 19.42
CA ASP A 29 -19.76 -0.88 19.40
C ASP A 29 -20.52 -0.78 18.07
N GLY A 30 -20.74 0.42 17.53
CA GLY A 30 -21.37 0.60 16.21
C GLY A 30 -20.60 0.02 15.02
N ILE A 31 -19.29 -0.22 15.17
CA ILE A 31 -18.48 -0.93 14.14
C ILE A 31 -18.73 -2.45 14.21
N PHE A 32 -18.96 -2.99 15.40
CA PHE A 32 -19.10 -4.43 15.63
C PHE A 32 -20.56 -4.91 15.66
N ASP A 33 -21.49 -4.05 16.10
CA ASP A 33 -22.93 -4.28 16.22
C ASP A 33 -23.73 -3.70 15.05
N SER A 34 -23.16 -3.63 13.84
CA SER A 34 -23.98 -3.46 12.65
C SER A 34 -24.48 -4.85 12.22
N PRO A 35 -25.69 -5.31 12.62
CA PRO A 35 -26.33 -6.41 11.95
C PRO A 35 -26.57 -5.94 10.53
N MET A 36 -25.71 -6.42 9.64
CA MET A 36 -25.79 -6.27 8.19
C MET A 36 -27.24 -6.56 7.79
N SER A 37 -28.02 -5.50 7.59
CA SER A 37 -29.47 -5.62 7.54
C SER A 37 -29.87 -6.58 6.42
N GLU A 38 -30.79 -7.48 6.76
CA GLU A 38 -31.37 -8.50 5.88
C GLU A 38 -31.96 -7.89 4.59
N ALA A 39 -32.15 -6.56 4.53
CA ALA A 39 -32.55 -5.83 3.34
C ALA A 39 -31.53 -5.88 2.18
N ASN A 40 -30.26 -6.23 2.43
CA ASN A 40 -29.25 -6.36 1.37
C ASN A 40 -29.12 -7.78 0.79
N TYR A 41 -29.78 -8.79 1.36
CA TYR A 41 -29.72 -10.16 0.85
C TYR A 41 -30.63 -10.36 -0.37
N GLU A 42 -31.77 -9.67 -0.47
CA GLU A 42 -32.66 -9.82 -1.62
C GLU A 42 -32.20 -9.08 -2.89
N ARG A 43 -31.36 -8.04 -2.77
CA ARG A 43 -30.85 -7.30 -3.95
C ARG A 43 -29.77 -8.04 -4.74
N ARG A 44 -29.17 -9.11 -4.22
CA ARG A 44 -28.08 -9.84 -4.90
C ARG A 44 -28.54 -10.90 -5.90
N ASN A 45 -29.84 -11.10 -6.09
CA ASN A 45 -30.39 -12.12 -7.01
C ASN A 45 -31.00 -11.60 -8.33
N LYS A 46 -30.76 -10.34 -8.72
CA LYS A 46 -31.03 -9.89 -10.10
C LYS A 46 -29.77 -9.35 -10.76
N LYS A 47 -28.93 -10.27 -11.24
CA LYS A 47 -27.81 -9.97 -12.14
C LYS A 47 -28.36 -9.71 -13.55
N ILE A 48 -28.97 -8.54 -13.77
CA ILE A 48 -29.19 -8.04 -15.12
C ILE A 48 -28.00 -7.15 -15.46
N ILE A 49 -27.08 -7.70 -16.26
CA ILE A 49 -25.89 -7.04 -16.74
C ILE A 49 -26.28 -6.12 -17.90
N TYR A 50 -26.47 -4.83 -17.64
CA TYR A 50 -26.51 -3.80 -18.68
C TYR A 50 -25.10 -3.18 -18.84
N THR A 51 -24.16 -3.90 -19.48
CA THR A 51 -22.76 -3.44 -19.61
C THR A 51 -22.25 -3.37 -21.05
N ILE A 52 -23.09 -2.99 -22.02
CA ILE A 52 -22.62 -2.71 -23.39
C ILE A 52 -22.21 -1.24 -23.54
N PHE A 53 -22.86 -0.31 -22.83
CA PHE A 53 -22.60 1.12 -22.99
C PHE A 53 -21.30 1.59 -22.28
N SER A 54 -21.01 1.02 -21.10
CA SER A 54 -19.81 1.35 -20.31
C SER A 54 -18.50 0.84 -20.93
N GLN A 55 -18.55 -0.25 -21.72
CA GLN A 55 -17.37 -0.77 -22.43
C GLN A 55 -16.90 0.18 -23.55
N ARG A 56 -17.83 0.88 -24.23
CA ARG A 56 -17.47 1.85 -25.30
C ARG A 56 -16.77 3.10 -24.74
N MET A 57 -17.17 3.55 -23.55
CA MET A 57 -16.52 4.67 -22.85
C MET A 57 -15.11 4.30 -22.38
N ALA A 58 -14.91 3.07 -21.88
CA ALA A 58 -13.59 2.58 -21.47
C ALA A 58 -12.63 2.45 -22.66
N ALA A 59 -13.11 1.93 -23.80
CA ALA A 59 -12.30 1.85 -25.02
C ALA A 59 -11.90 3.24 -25.55
N ALA A 60 -12.82 4.21 -25.55
CA ALA A 60 -12.52 5.59 -25.95
C ALA A 60 -11.46 6.25 -25.04
N ALA A 61 -11.54 6.01 -23.72
CA ALA A 61 -10.55 6.52 -22.77
C ALA A 61 -9.15 5.88 -22.97
N ALA A 62 -9.08 4.58 -23.24
CA ALA A 62 -7.81 3.90 -23.52
C ALA A 62 -7.15 4.42 -24.80
N ILE A 63 -7.94 4.68 -25.85
CA ILE A 63 -7.46 5.29 -27.10
C ILE A 63 -6.90 6.70 -26.82
N LEU A 64 -7.59 7.51 -26.02
CA LEU A 64 -7.14 8.86 -25.66
C LEU A 64 -5.80 8.83 -24.89
N ILE A 65 -5.65 7.92 -23.93
CA ILE A 65 -4.40 7.75 -23.15
C ILE A 65 -3.24 7.30 -24.07
N ALA A 66 -3.50 6.39 -25.01
CA ALA A 66 -2.51 5.96 -26.00
C ALA A 66 -2.07 7.13 -26.91
N PHE A 67 -3.00 7.97 -27.37
CA PHE A 67 -2.67 9.15 -28.19
C PHE A 67 -1.82 10.18 -27.43
N ILE A 68 -2.12 10.42 -26.15
CA ILE A 68 -1.32 11.32 -25.31
C ILE A 68 0.10 10.74 -25.12
N GLY A 69 0.22 9.44 -24.85
CA GLY A 69 1.52 8.77 -24.73
C GLY A 69 2.37 8.88 -26.00
N VAL A 70 1.77 8.64 -27.18
CA VAL A 70 2.46 8.76 -28.47
C VAL A 70 2.89 10.21 -28.73
N PHE A 71 2.07 11.20 -28.41
CA PHE A 71 2.39 12.61 -28.59
C PHE A 71 3.58 13.05 -27.72
N PHE A 72 3.64 12.62 -26.45
CA PHE A 72 4.80 12.89 -25.59
C PHE A 72 6.06 12.16 -26.05
N THR A 73 5.96 10.92 -26.56
CA THR A 73 7.13 10.23 -27.14
C THR A 73 7.61 10.91 -28.42
N PHE A 74 6.71 11.40 -29.27
CA PHE A 74 7.08 12.09 -30.51
C PHE A 74 7.72 13.47 -30.25
N LEU A 75 7.23 14.22 -29.26
CA LEU A 75 7.86 15.47 -28.80
C LEU A 75 9.25 15.22 -28.20
N ASN A 76 9.42 14.12 -27.47
CA ASN A 76 10.70 13.75 -26.88
C ASN A 76 11.71 13.27 -27.94
N ASP A 77 11.26 12.57 -28.97
CA ASP A 77 12.12 12.06 -30.05
C ASP A 77 12.51 13.16 -31.06
N SER A 78 11.62 14.14 -31.27
CA SER A 78 11.93 15.35 -32.07
C SER A 78 13.05 16.20 -31.45
N ASN A 79 13.34 16.03 -30.15
CA ASN A 79 14.43 16.74 -29.47
C ASN A 79 15.77 16.00 -29.52
N LYS A 80 15.82 14.76 -30.02
CA LYS A 80 17.04 13.94 -30.06
C LYS A 80 17.89 14.10 -31.33
N ASN A 81 17.37 14.72 -32.38
CA ASN A 81 18.03 14.70 -33.70
C ASN A 81 18.90 15.92 -34.06
N ASN A 82 19.19 16.84 -33.13
CA ASN A 82 20.03 18.01 -33.42
C ASN A 82 21.14 18.27 -32.40
N LEU A 83 22.05 17.32 -32.20
CA LEU A 83 23.33 17.60 -31.54
C LEU A 83 24.49 16.94 -32.32
N LYS A 84 24.98 17.64 -33.34
CA LYS A 84 26.38 17.50 -33.79
C LYS A 84 27.28 18.13 -32.70
N PRO A 85 28.43 17.55 -32.35
CA PRO A 85 29.34 18.17 -31.40
C PRO A 85 30.18 19.20 -32.14
N THR A 86 29.78 20.47 -32.07
CA THR A 86 30.64 21.58 -32.50
C THR A 86 31.40 22.08 -31.28
N SER A 87 32.73 21.96 -31.35
CA SER A 87 33.70 22.64 -30.51
C SER A 87 33.41 24.14 -30.45
N ASN A 88 33.18 24.70 -29.26
CA ASN A 88 33.94 25.83 -28.71
C ASN A 88 33.29 26.43 -27.44
N ASN A 89 34.19 26.80 -26.53
CA ASN A 89 34.17 27.94 -25.63
C ASN A 89 33.12 28.04 -24.50
N ASN A 90 33.63 27.78 -23.30
CA ASN A 90 33.47 28.59 -22.08
C ASN A 90 32.27 29.54 -22.03
N LEU A 91 31.21 29.09 -21.35
CA LEU A 91 30.35 29.94 -20.55
C LEU A 91 30.28 29.32 -19.16
N ILE A 92 30.87 29.99 -18.19
CA ILE A 92 30.70 29.70 -16.76
C ILE A 92 29.22 29.93 -16.48
N GLU A 93 28.45 28.84 -16.33
CA GLU A 93 27.06 28.92 -15.90
C GLU A 93 27.01 29.50 -14.48
N PRO A 94 26.24 30.57 -14.24
CA PRO A 94 26.08 31.13 -12.92
C PRO A 94 25.20 30.19 -12.08
N ASN A 95 25.77 29.66 -10.99
CA ASN A 95 25.07 28.92 -9.95
C ASN A 95 24.15 27.80 -10.44
N LYS A 96 24.76 26.65 -10.75
CA LYS A 96 24.05 25.37 -10.75
C LYS A 96 23.43 25.19 -9.36
N LYS A 97 22.13 25.52 -9.21
CA LYS A 97 21.39 25.31 -7.96
C LYS A 97 21.60 23.85 -7.58
N VAL A 98 22.27 23.63 -6.45
CA VAL A 98 22.53 22.29 -5.93
C VAL A 98 21.17 21.69 -5.59
N ASP A 99 20.70 20.78 -6.43
CA ASP A 99 19.41 20.09 -6.24
C ASP A 99 19.58 19.03 -5.15
N ASN A 100 19.38 19.43 -3.89
CA ASN A 100 19.47 18.56 -2.70
C ASN A 100 18.25 17.65 -2.51
N ARG A 101 17.51 17.35 -3.58
CA ARG A 101 16.35 16.46 -3.50
C ARG A 101 16.77 15.00 -3.59
N PHE A 102 16.20 14.19 -2.70
CA PHE A 102 16.28 12.74 -2.75
C PHE A 102 15.34 12.19 -3.82
N VAL A 103 15.85 11.35 -4.71
CA VAL A 103 15.09 10.71 -5.78
C VAL A 103 15.09 9.20 -5.56
N PRO A 104 13.94 8.51 -5.69
CA PRO A 104 13.88 7.06 -5.51
C PRO A 104 14.72 6.38 -6.60
N ILE A 105 15.59 5.45 -6.19
CA ILE A 105 16.45 4.69 -7.10
C ILE A 105 16.11 3.21 -7.16
N LYS A 106 15.62 2.64 -6.05
CA LYS A 106 15.32 1.22 -5.97
C LYS A 106 14.24 0.96 -4.93
N THR A 107 13.35 0.04 -5.27
CA THR A 107 12.43 -0.58 -4.32
C THR A 107 12.72 -2.09 -4.35
N LYS A 108 12.85 -2.70 -3.17
CA LYS A 108 13.06 -4.14 -3.03
C LYS A 108 12.02 -4.68 -2.06
N ASN A 109 11.23 -5.65 -2.52
CA ASN A 109 10.37 -6.45 -1.65
C ASN A 109 11.13 -7.75 -1.34
N THR A 110 11.49 -7.97 -0.08
CA THR A 110 12.18 -9.19 0.36
C THR A 110 11.18 -10.07 1.12
N PHE A 111 11.00 -11.31 0.69
CA PHE A 111 10.21 -12.28 1.45
C PHE A 111 11.01 -12.72 2.69
N GLU A 112 10.39 -12.61 3.87
CA GLU A 112 11.02 -12.94 5.15
C GLU A 112 10.55 -14.29 5.69
N GLY A 113 9.29 -14.65 5.48
CA GLY A 113 8.77 -15.90 6.01
C GLY A 113 7.28 -16.07 5.85
N VAL A 114 6.82 -17.27 6.22
CA VAL A 114 5.41 -17.63 6.22
C VAL A 114 5.02 -18.14 7.62
N SER A 115 3.91 -17.66 8.13
CA SER A 115 3.28 -18.13 9.36
C SER A 115 1.91 -18.70 9.02
N ARG A 116 1.59 -19.84 9.63
CA ARG A 116 0.28 -20.51 9.53
C ARG A 116 -0.39 -20.42 10.88
N GLU A 117 -1.66 -20.03 10.89
CA GLU A 117 -2.47 -19.93 12.12
C GLU A 117 -3.37 -21.17 12.25
N ASP A 118 -4.26 -21.23 13.24
CA ASP A 118 -5.16 -22.38 13.36
C ASP A 118 -6.25 -22.35 12.29
N ILE A 119 -6.71 -23.54 11.89
CA ILE A 119 -7.81 -23.72 10.95
C ILE A 119 -9.10 -23.26 11.62
N PHE A 120 -9.92 -22.51 10.89
CA PHE A 120 -11.26 -22.14 11.34
C PHE A 120 -12.32 -22.57 10.32
N ILE A 121 -13.54 -22.81 10.82
CA ILE A 121 -14.69 -23.15 9.98
C ILE A 121 -15.46 -21.85 9.72
N SER A 122 -15.60 -21.51 8.44
CA SER A 122 -16.35 -20.34 7.99
C SER A 122 -17.87 -20.59 8.05
N LYS A 123 -18.68 -19.54 7.90
CA LYS A 123 -20.15 -19.63 7.89
C LYS A 123 -20.69 -20.51 6.75
N ASP A 124 -19.95 -20.61 5.65
CA ASP A 124 -20.24 -21.51 4.53
C ASP A 124 -19.89 -22.98 4.81
N ARG A 125 -19.45 -23.30 6.04
CA ARG A 125 -18.98 -24.62 6.50
C ARG A 125 -17.73 -25.12 5.76
N ILE A 126 -17.00 -24.25 5.07
CA ILE A 126 -15.72 -24.58 4.47
C ILE A 126 -14.61 -24.28 5.50
N PRO A 127 -13.71 -25.23 5.79
CA PRO A 127 -12.56 -24.96 6.64
C PRO A 127 -11.53 -24.12 5.88
N TYR A 128 -11.03 -23.06 6.50
CA TYR A 128 -9.98 -22.21 5.96
C TYR A 128 -8.74 -22.22 6.85
N GLN A 129 -7.59 -22.24 6.19
CA GLN A 129 -6.27 -22.09 6.79
C GLN A 129 -5.78 -20.65 6.54
N PRO A 130 -5.66 -19.80 7.57
CA PRO A 130 -4.99 -18.52 7.43
C PRO A 130 -3.49 -18.73 7.20
N ILE A 131 -2.95 -18.03 6.21
CA ILE A 131 -1.53 -17.99 5.88
C ILE A 131 -1.08 -16.53 5.84
N ARG A 132 -0.11 -16.18 6.67
CA ARG A 132 0.50 -14.86 6.76
C ARG A 132 1.88 -14.89 6.12
N TYR A 133 2.05 -14.18 5.01
CA TYR A 133 3.36 -13.95 4.38
C TYR A 133 3.93 -12.64 4.91
N GLN A 134 5.18 -12.68 5.36
CA GLN A 134 5.93 -11.55 5.87
C GLN A 134 6.93 -11.09 4.81
N PHE A 135 7.01 -9.78 4.60
CA PHE A 135 7.91 -9.14 3.68
C PHE A 135 8.57 -7.93 4.35
N SER A 136 9.73 -7.55 3.84
CA SER A 136 10.40 -6.29 4.16
C SER A 136 10.61 -5.51 2.88
N ASP A 137 9.92 -4.37 2.80
CA ASP A 137 9.97 -3.43 1.70
C ASP A 137 11.07 -2.39 1.97
N SER A 138 12.17 -2.47 1.22
CA SER A 138 13.25 -1.50 1.24
C SER A 138 13.03 -0.46 0.14
N PHE A 139 13.01 0.81 0.54
CA PHE A 139 12.96 1.97 -0.34
C PHE A 139 14.27 2.73 -0.22
N ILE A 140 14.97 2.85 -1.35
CA ILE A 140 16.28 3.51 -1.40
C ILE A 140 16.13 4.78 -2.22
N TRP A 141 16.45 5.91 -1.59
CA TRP A 141 16.56 7.21 -2.25
C TRP A 141 18.00 7.67 -2.26
N LYS A 142 18.40 8.31 -3.36
CA LYS A 142 19.73 8.90 -3.51
C LYS A 142 19.61 10.39 -3.78
N ASN A 143 20.40 11.19 -3.08
CA ASN A 143 20.58 12.60 -3.38
C ASN A 143 21.48 12.73 -4.62
N LYS A 144 21.04 13.55 -5.58
CA LYS A 144 21.77 13.79 -6.83
C LYS A 144 23.00 14.66 -6.65
N SER A 145 23.07 15.49 -5.60
CA SER A 145 24.16 16.45 -5.42
C SER A 145 25.40 15.84 -4.77
N ASP A 146 25.24 15.10 -3.68
CA ASP A 146 26.34 14.56 -2.86
C ASP A 146 26.44 13.03 -2.92
N GLY A 147 25.47 12.35 -3.54
CA GLY A 147 25.41 10.90 -3.62
C GLY A 147 25.01 10.21 -2.32
N SER A 148 24.61 10.96 -1.28
CA SER A 148 24.08 10.40 -0.03
C SER A 148 22.83 9.55 -0.28
N VAL A 149 22.64 8.55 0.57
CA VAL A 149 21.60 7.53 0.41
C VAL A 149 20.76 7.46 1.69
N ILE A 150 19.45 7.44 1.51
CA ILE A 150 18.48 7.13 2.56
C ILE A 150 17.85 5.79 2.20
N GLU A 151 17.89 4.84 3.12
CA GLU A 151 17.19 3.57 3.03
C GLU A 151 16.14 3.51 4.13
N ILE A 152 14.90 3.23 3.75
CA ILE A 152 13.81 2.95 4.70
C ILE A 152 13.34 1.52 4.46
N ASN A 153 13.37 0.73 5.53
CA ASN A 153 12.83 -0.61 5.56
C ASN A 153 11.46 -0.58 6.24
N VAL A 154 10.43 -1.02 5.54
CA VAL A 154 9.04 -1.07 6.02
C VAL A 154 8.60 -2.54 6.06
N PRO A 155 8.28 -3.10 7.24
CA PRO A 155 7.71 -4.43 7.30
C PRO A 155 6.30 -4.42 6.69
N SER A 156 6.00 -5.39 5.84
CA SER A 156 4.68 -5.58 5.25
C SER A 156 4.21 -7.03 5.37
N GLN A 157 2.90 -7.22 5.48
CA GLN A 157 2.29 -8.54 5.68
C GLN A 157 1.15 -8.73 4.68
N ARG A 158 1.02 -9.96 4.16
CA ARG A 158 -0.08 -10.36 3.29
C ARG A 158 -0.77 -11.58 3.88
N PHE A 159 -2.09 -11.51 4.02
CA PHE A 159 -2.91 -12.55 4.59
C PHE A 159 -3.74 -13.24 3.50
N PHE A 160 -3.73 -14.57 3.51
CA PHE A 160 -4.51 -15.40 2.61
C PHE A 160 -5.30 -16.43 3.41
N TYR A 161 -6.55 -16.62 3.03
CA TYR A 161 -7.40 -17.69 3.55
C TYR A 161 -7.48 -18.78 2.50
N VAL A 162 -6.84 -19.93 2.77
CA VAL A 162 -6.80 -21.04 1.83
C VAL A 162 -7.86 -22.07 2.25
N PRO A 163 -8.85 -22.39 1.39
CA PRO A 163 -9.82 -23.43 1.71
C PRO A 163 -9.12 -24.79 1.77
N ILE A 164 -9.38 -25.56 2.82
CA ILE A 164 -8.89 -26.92 2.94
C ILE A 164 -9.96 -27.85 2.40
N LYS A 165 -9.57 -28.72 1.46
CA LYS A 165 -10.42 -29.84 1.05
C LYS A 165 -10.38 -30.88 2.16
N THR A 166 -11.55 -31.20 2.69
CA THR A 166 -11.76 -32.37 3.54
C THR A 166 -12.34 -33.46 2.65
N ASP A 167 -11.65 -34.60 2.55
CA ASP A 167 -12.14 -35.81 1.87
C ASP A 167 -13.27 -36.50 2.65
#